data_AF-A0A537JT45-F1
#
_entry.id   AF-A0A537JT45-F1
#
_cell.length_a   1.000
_cell.length_b   1.000
_cell.length_c   1.000
_cell.angle_alpha   90.00
_cell.angle_beta   90.00
_cell.angle_gamma   90.00
#
_symmetry.space_group_name_H-M   'P 1'
#
loop_
_entity.id
_entity.type
_entity.pdbx_description
1 polymer ?
#
loop_
_entity_poly.entity_id
_entity_poly.type
_entity_poly.pdbx_seq_one_letter_code
_entity_poly.pdbx_strand_id
1 'polypeptide(L)'
;MKQLLILFLLPITVCSQTIDPAIQKKISAVENSLAPSVVFGDTIPKLNLEKRMKETAIPGLSIAVIRDYKIEWTKGYGWADIEEKR
;
A
#
# COMPACT_ATOMS: atom_id res chain seq x y z
N MET A 1 18.49 5.45 52.33
CA MET A 1 17.28 4.73 51.91
C MET A 1 17.19 4.79 50.40
N LYS A 2 17.81 3.80 49.72
CA LYS A 2 17.79 3.65 48.26
C LYS A 2 16.54 2.86 47.92
N GLN A 3 15.49 3.53 47.43
CA GLN A 3 14.39 2.86 46.75
C GLN A 3 14.66 2.96 45.25
N LEU A 4 15.07 1.81 44.74
CA LEU A 4 15.45 1.49 43.38
C LEU A 4 14.17 1.47 42.52
N LEU A 5 13.89 2.55 41.78
CA LEU A 5 12.80 2.58 40.80
C LEU A 5 13.27 1.92 39.49
N ILE A 6 13.42 0.59 39.50
CA ILE A 6 13.52 -0.21 38.27
C ILE A 6 12.08 -0.43 37.79
N LEU A 7 11.62 0.42 36.87
CA LEU A 7 10.38 0.18 36.14
C LEU A 7 10.47 0.83 34.76
N PHE A 8 11.11 0.15 33.81
CA PHE A 8 10.73 0.06 32.38
C PHE A 8 11.81 -0.69 31.59
N LEU A 9 11.78 -2.02 31.63
CA LEU A 9 12.50 -2.86 30.67
C LEU A 9 11.55 -3.94 30.12
N LEU A 10 10.34 -3.53 29.73
CA LEU A 10 9.48 -4.36 28.89
C LEU A 10 10.09 -4.36 27.48
N PRO A 11 10.47 -5.52 26.92
CA PRO A 11 10.91 -5.59 25.54
C PRO A 11 9.72 -5.19 24.67
N ILE A 12 9.83 -4.04 24.00
CA ILE A 12 8.90 -3.62 22.96
C ILE A 12 9.11 -4.61 21.81
N THR A 13 8.40 -5.72 21.81
CA THR A 13 8.30 -6.60 20.65
C THR A 13 7.51 -5.84 19.60
N VAL A 14 8.24 -5.12 18.73
CA VAL A 14 7.69 -4.52 17.52
C VAL A 14 7.21 -5.68 16.65
N CYS A 15 5.92 -5.99 16.72
CA CYS A 15 5.29 -6.94 15.82
C CYS A 15 5.16 -6.25 14.46
N SER A 16 6.19 -6.36 13.63
CA SER A 16 6.07 -6.00 12.22
C SER A 16 5.20 -7.06 11.56
N GLN A 17 4.00 -6.68 11.11
CA GLN A 17 3.13 -7.57 10.36
C GLN A 17 3.78 -7.81 8.99
N THR A 18 4.38 -8.98 8.79
CA THR A 18 4.89 -9.36 7.48
C THR A 18 3.72 -9.65 6.55
N ILE A 19 3.62 -8.92 5.44
CA ILE A 19 2.63 -9.19 4.39
C ILE A 19 2.91 -10.59 3.82
N ASP A 20 1.88 -11.42 3.73
CA ASP A 20 1.97 -12.72 3.07
C ASP A 20 2.55 -12.56 1.65
N PRO A 21 3.63 -13.28 1.28
CA PRO A 21 4.20 -13.23 -0.07
C PRO A 21 3.18 -13.43 -1.20
N ALA A 22 2.14 -14.23 -0.97
CA ALA A 22 1.05 -14.42 -1.94
C ALA A 22 0.23 -13.15 -2.14
N ILE A 23 -0.04 -12.40 -1.06
CA ILE A 23 -0.70 -11.09 -1.13
C ILE A 23 0.22 -10.06 -1.78
N GLN A 24 1.51 -10.06 -1.45
CA GLN A 24 2.49 -9.18 -2.08
C GLN A 24 2.52 -9.37 -3.61
N LYS A 25 2.47 -10.61 -4.08
CA LYS A 25 2.38 -10.91 -5.53
C LYS A 25 1.11 -10.34 -6.17
N LYS A 26 -0.04 -10.41 -5.47
CA LYS A 26 -1.32 -9.83 -5.95
C LYS A 26 -1.26 -8.30 -5.98
N ILE A 27 -0.68 -7.66 -4.97
CA ILE A 27 -0.44 -6.22 -4.94
C ILE A 27 0.42 -5.81 -6.14
N SER A 28 1.55 -6.50 -6.36
CA SER A 28 2.43 -6.21 -7.49
C SER A 28 1.75 -6.44 -8.85
N ALA A 29 0.82 -7.39 -8.96
CA ALA A 29 0.04 -7.59 -10.19
C ALA A 29 -0.86 -6.37 -10.48
N VAL A 30 -1.56 -5.85 -9.46
CA VAL A 30 -2.38 -4.62 -9.59
C VAL A 30 -1.49 -3.41 -9.92
N GLU A 31 -0.36 -3.25 -9.24
CA GLU A 31 0.55 -2.12 -9.44
C GLU A 31 1.18 -2.07 -10.84
N ASN A 32 1.32 -3.21 -11.52
CA ASN A 32 2.04 -3.30 -12.81
C ASN A 32 1.17 -3.70 -14.00
N SER A 33 -0.14 -3.87 -13.80
CA SER A 33 -1.06 -4.32 -14.86
C SER A 33 -2.32 -3.45 -14.94
N LEU A 34 -2.20 -2.15 -14.68
CA LEU A 34 -3.32 -1.24 -14.87
C LEU A 34 -3.72 -1.20 -16.34
N ALA A 35 -5.02 -1.38 -16.59
CA ALA A 35 -5.58 -1.24 -17.93
C ALA A 35 -5.61 0.25 -18.32
N PRO A 36 -5.39 0.58 -19.61
CA PRO A 36 -5.55 1.94 -20.09
C PRO A 36 -7.03 2.33 -20.13
N SER A 37 -7.33 3.62 -20.12
CA SER A 37 -8.69 4.13 -20.27
C SER A 37 -9.27 3.89 -21.68
N VAL A 38 -8.40 3.79 -22.68
CA VAL A 38 -8.75 3.48 -24.07
C VAL A 38 -7.74 2.45 -24.59
N VAL A 39 -8.24 1.40 -25.24
CA VAL A 39 -7.42 0.39 -25.92
C VAL A 39 -7.50 0.65 -27.42
N PHE A 40 -6.36 0.71 -28.09
CA PHE A 40 -6.27 0.82 -29.55
C PHE A 40 -5.36 -0.29 -30.08
N GLY A 41 -5.82 -1.00 -31.12
CA GLY A 41 -5.13 -2.17 -31.66
C GLY A 41 -5.34 -3.45 -30.85
N ASP A 42 -4.57 -4.49 -31.19
CA ASP A 42 -4.79 -5.86 -30.70
C ASP A 42 -4.11 -6.15 -29.33
N THR A 43 -3.46 -5.15 -28.73
CA THR A 43 -2.70 -5.32 -27.49
C THR A 43 -3.20 -4.38 -26.40
N ILE A 44 -3.32 -4.91 -25.18
CA ILE A 44 -3.66 -4.11 -24.00
C ILE A 44 -2.34 -3.73 -23.30
N PRO A 45 -1.92 -2.46 -23.34
CA PRO A 45 -0.73 -2.03 -22.62
C PRO A 45 -0.95 -2.19 -21.11
N LYS A 46 0.09 -2.66 -20.41
CA LYS A 46 0.10 -2.75 -18.95
C LYS A 46 0.76 -1.51 -18.39
N LEU A 47 -0.02 -0.69 -17.70
CA LEU A 47 0.47 0.54 -17.09
C LEU A 47 0.88 0.28 -15.63
N ASN A 48 1.93 0.98 -15.20
CA ASN A 48 2.37 0.96 -13.80
C ASN A 48 1.68 2.08 -13.01
N LEU A 49 1.19 1.74 -11.81
CA LEU A 49 0.44 2.65 -10.93
C LEU A 49 1.24 3.88 -10.53
N GLU A 50 2.47 3.70 -10.04
CA GLU A 50 3.30 4.81 -9.58
C GLU A 50 3.64 5.75 -10.74
N LYS A 51 3.99 5.20 -11.90
CA LYS A 51 4.21 5.98 -13.12
C LYS A 51 2.97 6.78 -13.48
N ARG A 52 1.79 6.15 -13.44
CA ARG A 52 0.53 6.83 -13.78
C ARG A 52 0.18 7.94 -12.80
N MET A 53 0.38 7.72 -11.50
CA MET A 53 0.17 8.75 -10.47
C MET A 53 1.06 9.98 -10.74
N LYS A 54 2.34 9.76 -11.10
CA LYS A 54 3.27 10.84 -11.47
C LYS A 54 2.83 11.60 -12.73
N GLU A 55 2.46 10.89 -13.81
CA GLU A 55 2.02 11.48 -15.07
C GLU A 55 0.75 12.32 -14.93
N THR A 56 -0.12 11.96 -13.99
CA THR A 56 -1.44 12.59 -13.79
C THR A 56 -1.47 13.51 -12.56
N ALA A 57 -0.33 13.72 -11.91
CA ALA A 57 -0.20 14.54 -10.70
C ALA A 57 -1.19 14.13 -9.58
N ILE A 58 -1.47 12.84 -9.42
CA ILE A 58 -2.30 12.33 -8.33
C ILE A 58 -1.44 12.27 -7.06
N PRO A 59 -1.76 13.06 -6.01
CA PRO A 59 -0.92 13.16 -4.81
C PRO A 59 -1.01 11.92 -3.92
N GLY A 60 -2.15 11.24 -3.93
CA GLY A 60 -2.36 10.00 -3.23
C GLY A 60 -3.70 9.36 -3.57
N LEU A 61 -3.80 8.06 -3.28
CA LEU A 61 -5.01 7.26 -3.43
C LEU A 61 -4.96 6.05 -2.50
N SER A 62 -6.11 5.43 -2.26
CA SER A 62 -6.22 4.16 -1.54
C SER A 62 -6.86 3.10 -2.41
N ILE A 63 -6.37 1.87 -2.32
CA ILE A 63 -6.93 0.70 -3.01
C ILE A 63 -7.37 -0.32 -1.95
N ALA A 64 -8.59 -0.82 -2.09
CA ALA A 64 -9.12 -1.95 -1.34
C ALA A 64 -9.58 -3.04 -2.32
N VAL A 65 -9.00 -4.24 -2.21
CA VAL A 65 -9.41 -5.39 -3.02
C VAL A 65 -10.32 -6.29 -2.19
N ILE A 66 -11.49 -6.59 -2.74
CA ILE A 66 -12.49 -7.46 -2.13
C ILE A 66 -12.52 -8.78 -2.89
N ARG A 67 -12.38 -9.89 -2.18
CA ARG A 67 -12.49 -11.26 -2.68
C ARG A 67 -13.29 -12.08 -1.68
N ASP A 68 -14.21 -12.92 -2.16
CA ASP A 68 -15.05 -13.77 -1.31
C ASP A 68 -15.77 -12.99 -0.20
N TYR A 69 -16.32 -11.83 -0.57
CA TYR A 69 -17.01 -10.90 0.33
C TYR A 69 -16.17 -10.37 1.50
N LYS A 70 -14.84 -10.49 1.42
CA LYS A 70 -13.90 -10.00 2.43
C LYS A 70 -12.86 -9.08 1.81
N ILE A 71 -12.35 -8.14 2.60
CA ILE A 71 -11.18 -7.36 2.23
C ILE A 71 -9.99 -8.33 2.16
N GLU A 72 -9.47 -8.54 0.96
CA GLU A 72 -8.29 -9.35 0.73
C GLU A 72 -7.02 -8.58 1.11
N TRP A 73 -6.97 -7.28 0.75
CA TRP A 73 -5.96 -6.34 1.19
C TRP A 73 -6.38 -4.90 0.95
N THR A 74 -5.73 -3.98 1.66
CA THR A 74 -5.81 -2.53 1.44
C THR A 74 -4.41 -1.92 1.38
N LYS A 75 -4.19 -0.94 0.52
CA LYS A 75 -2.93 -0.18 0.48
C LYS A 75 -3.18 1.27 0.10
N GLY A 76 -2.59 2.17 0.89
CA GLY A 76 -2.50 3.60 0.58
C GLY A 76 -1.24 3.91 -0.23
N TYR A 77 -1.35 4.88 -1.12
CA TYR A 77 -0.28 5.38 -1.96
C TYR A 77 -0.26 6.90 -1.85
N GLY A 78 0.91 7.50 -1.64
CA GLY A 78 1.05 8.96 -1.55
C GLY A 78 0.37 9.57 -0.31
N TRP A 79 -0.06 10.82 -0.42
CA TRP A 79 -0.65 11.61 0.66
C TRP A 79 -2.12 11.93 0.37
N ALA A 80 -2.97 11.79 1.39
CA ALA A 80 -4.35 12.28 1.34
C ALA A 80 -4.40 13.81 1.52
N ASP A 81 -3.47 14.36 2.29
CA ASP A 81 -3.23 15.77 2.52
C ASP A 81 -1.76 16.10 2.23
N ILE A 82 -1.53 16.91 1.20
CA ILE A 82 -0.17 17.26 0.74
C ILE A 82 0.53 18.18 1.76
N GLU A 83 -0.22 19.08 2.39
CA GLU A 83 0.33 20.07 3.32
C GLU A 83 0.73 19.39 4.62
N GLU A 84 -0.14 18.52 5.12
CA GLU A 84 0.10 17.80 6.37
C GLU A 84 0.95 16.53 6.17
N LYS A 85 1.19 16.10 4.92
CA LYS A 85 1.87 14.84 4.58
C LYS A 85 1.26 13.67 5.37
N ARG A 86 -0.05 13.50 5.25
CA ARG A 86 -0.79 12.36 5.82
C ARG A 86 -1.88 11.83 4.89
#